data_AF-A0A3D1T5G0-F1
#
_entry.id   AF-A0A3D1T5G0-F1
#
_cell.length_a   1.000
_cell.length_b   1.000
_cell.length_c   1.000
_cell.angle_alpha   90.00
_cell.angle_beta   90.00
_cell.angle_gamma   90.00
#
_symmetry.space_group_name_H-M   'P 1'
#
loop_
_entity.id
_entity.type
_entity.pdbx_description
1 polymer ?
#
loop_
_entity_poly.entity_id
_entity_poly.type
_entity_poly.pdbx_seq_one_letter_code
_entity_poly.pdbx_strand_id
1 'polypeptide(L)'
;DGNKTASGRASISGSGLELLLDPAHNADLEARTRQTGDLCIALLGAPKVKGGHYKIVIDYALAKGLAHEAFGHAAETDHMEESILGQDGRFKVGETVAPSFVSIVDGPLEGDYAYQPISATGEVREQASIIDHGVLRTALADAFSAYSAGVTPVGADRVESYLHIPCPRMSNIRLLIDNPLPIPGKNQGTATA
;
A
#
# COMPACT_ATOMS: atom_id res chain seq x y z
N ASP A 1 11.39 -33.79 10.67
CA ASP A 1 11.75 -34.89 9.76
C ASP A 1 12.77 -34.48 8.70
N GLY A 2 13.12 -33.18 8.58
CA GLY A 2 14.04 -32.68 7.55
C GLY A 2 13.36 -32.40 6.20
N ASN A 3 12.07 -32.68 6.06
CA ASN A 3 11.32 -32.58 4.81
C ASN A 3 10.40 -31.35 4.73
N LYS A 4 10.31 -30.57 5.81
CA LYS A 4 9.53 -29.35 5.88
C LYS A 4 10.41 -28.18 6.29
N THR A 5 10.29 -27.09 5.55
CA THR A 5 11.01 -25.85 5.80
C THR A 5 10.00 -24.72 5.81
N ALA A 6 10.10 -23.85 6.81
CA ALA A 6 9.38 -22.58 6.87
C ALA A 6 10.42 -21.49 7.14
N SER A 7 10.31 -20.39 6.40
CA SER A 7 11.20 -19.24 6.53
C SER A 7 10.36 -18.00 6.75
N GLY A 8 10.86 -17.09 7.57
CA GLY A 8 10.21 -15.82 7.87
C GLY A 8 11.24 -14.73 8.05
N ARG A 9 10.80 -13.48 7.95
CA ARG A 9 11.62 -12.29 8.19
C ARG A 9 10.89 -11.39 9.19
N ALA A 10 11.65 -10.76 10.08
CA ALA A 10 11.18 -9.66 10.89
C ALA A 10 12.05 -8.44 10.59
N SER A 11 11.43 -7.27 10.52
CA SER A 11 12.11 -5.99 10.32
C SER A 11 11.27 -4.87 10.90
N ILE A 12 11.95 -3.79 11.28
CA ILE A 12 11.35 -2.52 11.66
C ILE A 12 11.97 -1.45 10.78
N SER A 13 11.16 -0.52 10.30
CA SER A 13 11.61 0.60 9.49
C SER A 13 12.39 1.61 10.35
N GLY A 14 13.44 2.19 9.78
CA GLY A 14 14.21 3.25 10.40
C GLY A 14 15.49 3.56 9.61
N SER A 15 16.10 4.71 9.88
CA SER A 15 17.36 5.15 9.30
C SER A 15 18.29 5.64 10.40
N GLY A 16 19.60 5.38 10.25
CA GLY A 16 20.61 5.76 11.23
C GLY A 16 21.13 4.57 12.04
N LEU A 17 22.39 4.67 12.49
CA LEU A 17 23.05 3.62 13.28
C LEU A 17 22.63 3.65 14.76
N GLU A 18 22.13 4.79 15.23
CA GLU A 18 21.62 5.03 16.58
C GLU A 18 20.49 4.08 16.95
N LEU A 19 19.73 3.58 15.97
CA LEU A 19 18.65 2.61 16.19
C LEU A 19 19.15 1.29 16.77
N LEU A 20 20.39 0.89 16.47
CA LEU A 20 21.00 -0.31 17.06
C LEU A 20 21.26 -0.15 18.57
N LEU A 21 21.36 1.09 19.04
CA LEU A 21 21.60 1.43 20.44
C LEU A 21 20.32 1.75 21.19
N ASP A 22 19.18 1.92 20.50
CA ASP A 22 17.89 2.21 21.11
C ASP A 22 17.26 0.92 21.70
N PRO A 23 17.13 0.83 23.04
CA PRO A 23 16.54 -0.34 23.68
C PRO A 23 15.08 -0.57 23.28
N ALA A 24 14.31 0.49 23.01
CA ALA A 24 12.91 0.36 22.61
C ALA A 24 12.81 -0.23 21.19
N HIS A 25 13.59 0.30 20.26
CA HIS A 25 13.69 -0.25 18.90
C HIS A 25 14.10 -1.73 18.90
N ASN A 26 15.13 -2.09 19.69
CA ASN A 26 15.60 -3.46 19.81
C ASN A 26 14.54 -4.38 20.43
N ALA A 27 13.84 -3.94 21.48
CA ALA A 27 12.76 -4.71 22.10
C ALA A 27 11.61 -4.98 21.13
N ASP A 28 11.22 -3.98 20.33
CA ASP A 28 10.20 -4.16 19.30
C ASP A 28 10.64 -5.15 18.21
N LEU A 29 11.91 -5.09 17.79
CA LEU A 29 12.45 -6.00 16.78
C LEU A 29 12.48 -7.43 17.32
N GLU A 30 12.89 -7.62 18.58
CA GLU A 30 12.82 -8.92 19.26
C GLU A 30 11.39 -9.45 19.33
N ALA A 31 10.43 -8.61 19.73
CA ALA A 31 9.02 -9.00 19.81
C ALA A 31 8.48 -9.48 18.46
N ARG A 32 8.76 -8.74 17.38
CA ARG A 32 8.41 -9.15 16.01
C ARG A 32 9.13 -10.43 15.58
N THR A 33 10.40 -10.58 15.94
CA THR A 33 11.18 -11.78 15.63
C THR A 33 10.58 -13.02 16.30
N ARG A 34 10.15 -12.92 17.56
CA ARG A 34 9.44 -14.00 18.25
C ARG A 34 8.14 -14.36 17.55
N GLN A 35 7.31 -13.36 17.20
CA GLN A 35 6.07 -13.58 16.44
C GLN A 35 6.31 -14.29 15.10
N THR A 36 7.35 -13.89 14.36
CA THR A 36 7.75 -14.55 13.10
C THR A 36 8.22 -15.99 13.36
N GLY A 37 8.96 -16.24 14.43
CA GLY A 37 9.37 -17.58 14.85
C GLY A 37 8.17 -18.49 15.14
N ASP A 38 7.21 -17.99 15.92
CA ASP A 38 5.97 -18.70 16.24
C ASP A 38 5.16 -19.02 14.97
N LEU A 39 5.07 -18.07 14.03
CA LEU A 39 4.45 -18.28 12.73
C LEU A 39 5.16 -19.38 11.93
N CYS A 40 6.50 -19.35 11.85
CA CYS A 40 7.25 -20.39 11.15
C CYS A 40 7.01 -21.78 11.74
N ILE A 41 6.97 -21.90 13.07
CA ILE A 41 6.65 -23.16 13.75
C ILE A 41 5.23 -23.62 13.39
N ALA A 42 4.25 -22.70 13.41
CA ALA A 42 2.88 -23.01 13.03
C ALA A 42 2.78 -23.49 11.57
N LEU A 43 3.51 -22.87 10.64
CA LEU A 43 3.53 -23.23 9.23
C LEU A 43 4.08 -24.65 8.96
N LEU A 44 4.99 -25.16 9.78
CA LEU A 44 5.48 -26.54 9.66
C LEU A 44 4.36 -27.58 9.90
N GLY A 45 3.37 -27.22 10.73
CA GLY A 45 2.19 -28.03 11.01
C GLY A 45 1.02 -27.81 10.04
N ALA A 46 1.06 -26.75 9.22
CA ALA A 46 -0.07 -26.37 8.38
C ALA A 46 -0.36 -27.41 7.27
N PRO A 47 -1.63 -27.72 7.00
CA PRO A 47 -2.01 -28.58 5.89
C PRO A 47 -1.85 -27.86 4.55
N LYS A 48 -1.67 -28.62 3.47
CA LYS A 48 -1.72 -28.06 2.11
C LYS A 48 -3.16 -27.65 1.78
N VAL A 49 -3.33 -26.45 1.25
CA VAL A 49 -4.61 -25.99 0.68
C VAL A 49 -4.71 -26.47 -0.77
N LYS A 50 -5.90 -26.91 -1.20
CA LYS A 50 -6.15 -27.28 -2.60
C LYS A 50 -6.37 -25.99 -3.42
N GLY A 51 -5.88 -25.96 -4.66
CA GLY A 51 -6.15 -24.83 -5.56
C GLY A 51 -7.66 -24.72 -5.85
N GLY A 52 -8.19 -23.50 -5.84
CA GLY A 52 -9.61 -23.24 -6.07
C GLY A 52 -10.03 -21.83 -5.66
N HIS A 53 -11.33 -21.54 -5.79
CA HIS A 53 -11.92 -20.28 -5.37
C HIS A 53 -12.47 -20.41 -3.95
N TYR A 54 -12.06 -19.49 -3.08
CA TYR A 54 -12.46 -19.45 -1.67
C TYR A 54 -12.94 -18.06 -1.31
N LYS A 55 -13.94 -17.98 -0.44
CA LYS A 55 -14.22 -16.75 0.30
C LYS A 55 -13.17 -16.63 1.39
N ILE A 56 -12.43 -15.53 1.40
CA ILE A 56 -11.38 -15.26 2.38
C ILE A 56 -11.80 -14.09 3.27
N VAL A 57 -11.43 -14.18 4.55
CA VAL A 57 -11.47 -13.07 5.48
C VAL A 57 -10.02 -12.69 5.74
N ILE A 58 -9.69 -11.44 5.46
CA ILE A 58 -8.31 -10.93 5.56
C ILE A 58 -8.27 -9.76 6.54
N ASP A 59 -7.14 -9.60 7.21
CA ASP A 59 -6.91 -8.42 8.04
C ASP A 59 -6.66 -7.17 7.19
N TYR A 60 -6.70 -6.01 7.84
CA TYR A 60 -6.50 -4.72 7.16
C TYR A 60 -5.13 -4.59 6.48
N ALA A 61 -4.06 -5.16 7.06
CA ALA A 61 -2.73 -5.05 6.47
C ALA A 61 -2.65 -5.83 5.15
N LEU A 62 -3.22 -7.03 5.11
CA LEU A 62 -3.32 -7.82 3.89
C LEU A 62 -4.29 -7.19 2.88
N ALA A 63 -5.41 -6.61 3.33
CA ALA A 63 -6.36 -5.90 2.47
C ALA A 63 -5.71 -4.66 1.83
N LYS A 64 -4.97 -3.86 2.60
CA LYS A 64 -4.17 -2.73 2.10
C LYS A 64 -3.14 -3.19 1.07
N GLY A 65 -2.45 -4.31 1.34
CA GLY A 65 -1.51 -4.90 0.38
C GLY A 65 -2.19 -5.31 -0.93
N LEU A 66 -3.37 -5.91 -0.86
CA LEU A 66 -4.15 -6.23 -2.06
C LEU A 66 -4.56 -4.97 -2.84
N ALA A 67 -4.96 -3.91 -2.14
CA ALA A 67 -5.29 -2.63 -2.75
C ALA A 67 -4.08 -1.99 -3.48
N HIS A 68 -2.88 -2.10 -2.90
CA HIS A 68 -1.63 -1.66 -3.53
C HIS A 68 -1.40 -2.32 -4.89
N GLU A 69 -1.51 -3.64 -4.94
CA GLU A 69 -1.26 -4.40 -6.18
C GLU A 69 -2.41 -4.25 -7.19
N ALA A 70 -3.65 -4.36 -6.74
CA ALA A 70 -4.82 -4.42 -7.63
C ALA A 70 -5.24 -3.06 -8.18
N PHE A 71 -5.02 -1.98 -7.42
CA PHE A 71 -5.48 -0.63 -7.79
C PHE A 71 -4.39 0.42 -7.71
N GLY A 72 -3.45 0.29 -6.77
CA GLY A 72 -2.39 1.27 -6.55
C GLY A 72 -1.54 1.48 -7.79
N HIS A 73 -0.82 0.45 -8.25
CA HIS A 73 -0.02 0.52 -9.47
C HIS A 73 -0.86 0.79 -10.72
N ALA A 74 -2.06 0.21 -10.81
CA ALA A 74 -2.94 0.45 -11.94
C ALA A 74 -3.42 1.92 -12.03
N ALA A 75 -3.36 2.67 -10.93
CA ALA A 75 -3.67 4.10 -10.91
C ALA A 75 -2.45 4.98 -11.24
N GLU A 76 -1.24 4.45 -11.43
CA GLU A 76 -0.06 5.24 -11.84
C GLU A 76 -0.14 5.59 -13.33
N THR A 77 -0.05 6.88 -13.66
CA THR A 77 -0.39 7.38 -15.00
C THR A 77 0.66 7.15 -16.07
N ASP A 78 1.87 6.71 -15.71
CA ASP A 78 2.95 6.41 -16.65
C ASP A 78 2.72 5.13 -17.47
N HIS A 79 1.84 4.22 -17.02
CA HIS A 79 1.50 2.96 -17.68
C HIS A 79 0.02 2.85 -18.08
N MET A 80 -0.64 3.98 -18.34
CA MET A 80 -2.10 4.00 -18.55
C MET A 80 -2.59 3.28 -19.82
N GLU A 81 -1.71 3.06 -20.82
CA GLU A 81 -2.04 2.26 -22.01
C GLU A 81 -2.22 0.77 -21.69
N GLU A 82 -1.50 0.26 -20.68
CA GLU A 82 -1.50 -1.15 -20.27
C GLU A 82 -2.36 -1.39 -19.01
N SER A 83 -2.72 -0.31 -18.31
CA SER A 83 -3.47 -0.38 -17.05
C SER A 83 -4.88 -0.91 -17.24
N ILE A 84 -5.32 -1.76 -16.33
CA ILE A 84 -6.72 -2.22 -16.22
C ILE A 84 -7.70 -1.10 -15.83
N LEU A 85 -7.20 0.00 -15.26
CA LEU A 85 -7.96 1.21 -14.96
C LEU A 85 -7.87 2.25 -16.10
N GLY A 86 -7.15 1.90 -17.17
CA GLY A 86 -7.01 2.68 -18.39
C GLY A 86 -7.95 2.21 -19.50
N GLN A 87 -8.27 3.13 -20.41
CA GLN A 87 -8.86 2.87 -21.71
C GLN A 87 -8.31 3.90 -22.70
N ASP A 88 -7.76 3.42 -23.82
CA ASP A 88 -7.13 4.27 -24.85
C ASP A 88 -6.07 5.22 -24.28
N GLY A 89 -5.27 4.73 -23.32
CA GLY A 89 -4.23 5.51 -22.64
C GLY A 89 -4.73 6.51 -21.59
N ARG A 90 -6.04 6.52 -21.29
CA ARG A 90 -6.69 7.46 -20.36
C ARG A 90 -7.28 6.75 -19.15
N PHE A 91 -7.27 7.41 -18.00
CA PHE A 91 -7.88 6.88 -16.78
C PHE A 91 -9.42 6.90 -16.87
N LYS A 92 -10.07 5.81 -16.47
CA LYS A 92 -11.52 5.62 -16.61
C LYS A 92 -12.34 6.28 -15.48
N VAL A 93 -12.21 7.59 -15.34
CA VAL A 93 -12.95 8.37 -14.32
C VAL A 93 -14.45 8.10 -14.42
N GLY A 94 -15.09 7.82 -13.28
CA GLY A 94 -16.52 7.56 -13.18
C GLY A 94 -16.93 6.09 -13.33
N GLU A 95 -16.00 5.19 -13.67
CA GLU A 95 -16.30 3.76 -13.75
C GLU A 95 -16.43 3.14 -12.36
N THR A 96 -17.44 2.26 -12.20
CA THR A 96 -17.60 1.45 -11.00
C THR A 96 -16.71 0.21 -11.09
N VAL A 97 -15.72 0.13 -10.21
CA VAL A 97 -14.70 -0.94 -10.19
C VAL A 97 -14.73 -1.78 -8.91
N ALA A 98 -15.46 -1.32 -7.89
CA ALA A 98 -15.61 -2.03 -6.62
C ALA A 98 -17.01 -1.81 -6.02
N PRO A 99 -17.42 -2.61 -5.02
CA PRO A 99 -18.63 -2.34 -4.25
C PRO A 99 -18.60 -0.96 -3.56
N SER A 100 -19.77 -0.40 -3.27
CA SER A 100 -19.91 0.97 -2.74
C SER A 100 -19.29 1.20 -1.36
N PHE A 101 -18.96 0.15 -0.62
CA PHE A 101 -18.30 0.25 0.68
C PHE A 101 -16.78 0.36 0.57
N VAL A 102 -16.21 0.29 -0.63
CA VAL A 102 -14.77 0.35 -0.87
C VAL A 102 -14.37 1.75 -1.31
N SER A 103 -13.50 2.38 -0.53
CA SER A 103 -12.81 3.61 -0.90
C SER A 103 -11.31 3.41 -0.72
N ILE A 104 -10.52 3.90 -1.68
CA ILE A 104 -9.06 3.79 -1.70
C ILE A 104 -8.48 5.18 -1.87
N VAL A 105 -7.61 5.57 -0.95
CA VAL A 105 -6.89 6.85 -1.00
C VAL A 105 -5.38 6.63 -0.97
N ASP A 106 -4.64 7.53 -1.59
CA ASP A 106 -3.18 7.64 -1.44
C ASP A 106 -2.82 9.11 -1.19
N GLY A 107 -1.81 9.37 -0.38
CA GLY A 107 -1.35 10.74 -0.13
C GLY A 107 -0.36 10.83 1.01
N PRO A 108 0.14 12.04 1.31
CA PRO A 108 1.02 12.25 2.45
C PRO A 108 0.29 11.96 3.75
N LEU A 109 0.91 11.17 4.62
CA LEU A 109 0.48 10.94 6.00
C LEU A 109 1.65 11.23 6.94
N GLU A 110 1.54 12.30 7.72
CA GLU A 110 2.60 12.73 8.64
C GLU A 110 2.94 11.61 9.63
N GLY A 111 4.24 11.34 9.80
CA GLY A 111 4.74 10.29 10.69
C GLY A 111 4.73 8.87 10.11
N ASP A 112 4.12 8.64 8.93
CA ASP A 112 4.25 7.36 8.23
C ASP A 112 5.59 7.28 7.47
N TYR A 113 6.05 6.05 7.20
CA TYR A 113 7.32 5.78 6.55
C TYR A 113 7.41 6.36 5.13
N ALA A 114 6.29 6.36 4.39
CA ALA A 114 6.22 6.93 3.05
C ALA A 114 5.65 8.36 3.07
N TYR A 115 5.84 9.11 4.17
CA TYR A 115 5.47 10.53 4.23
C TYR A 115 6.26 11.34 3.20
N GLN A 116 5.54 11.92 2.24
CA GLN A 116 6.09 12.74 1.18
C GLN A 116 5.14 13.92 0.91
N PRO A 117 5.29 15.05 1.62
CA PRO A 117 4.41 16.21 1.42
C PRO A 117 4.71 16.98 0.13
N ILE A 118 5.90 16.84 -0.44
CA ILE A 118 6.35 17.49 -1.67
C ILE A 118 6.84 16.42 -2.65
N SER A 119 6.36 16.46 -3.89
CA SER A 119 6.74 15.53 -4.94
C SER A 119 8.22 15.67 -5.35
N ALA A 120 8.73 14.74 -6.13
CA ALA A 120 10.11 14.79 -6.61
C ALA A 120 10.38 16.00 -7.54
N THR A 121 9.35 16.54 -8.17
CA THR A 121 9.38 17.73 -9.03
C THR A 121 9.06 19.04 -8.31
N GLY A 122 8.76 18.99 -7.01
CA GLY A 122 8.54 20.17 -6.17
C GLY A 122 7.07 20.62 -6.06
N GLU A 123 6.12 19.80 -6.52
CA GLU A 123 4.68 20.08 -6.34
C GLU A 123 4.23 19.67 -4.93
N VAL A 124 3.24 20.36 -4.37
CA VAL A 124 2.60 19.91 -3.13
C VAL A 124 1.83 18.64 -3.44
N ARG A 125 2.11 17.55 -2.71
CA ARG A 125 1.39 16.28 -2.91
C ARG A 125 0.00 16.37 -2.29
N GLU A 126 -1.02 16.07 -3.08
CA GLU A 126 -2.41 16.04 -2.64
C GLU A 126 -2.85 14.62 -2.25
N GLN A 127 -3.96 14.51 -1.53
CA GLN A 127 -4.60 13.23 -1.30
C GLN A 127 -5.42 12.82 -2.53
N ALA A 128 -4.96 11.79 -3.23
CA ALA A 128 -5.69 11.16 -4.32
C ALA A 128 -6.77 10.23 -3.76
N SER A 129 -8.04 10.54 -4.05
CA SER A 129 -9.14 9.58 -3.86
C SER A 129 -9.22 8.68 -5.09
N ILE A 130 -8.46 7.59 -5.12
CA ILE A 130 -8.39 6.70 -6.30
C ILE A 130 -9.76 6.06 -6.55
N ILE A 131 -10.35 5.52 -5.48
CA ILE A 131 -11.71 5.00 -5.46
C ILE A 131 -12.49 5.73 -4.37
N ASP A 132 -13.65 6.23 -4.73
CA ASP A 132 -14.63 6.81 -3.82
C ASP A 132 -15.94 6.02 -3.95
N HIS A 133 -16.28 5.26 -2.90
CA HIS A 133 -17.47 4.41 -2.84
C HIS A 133 -17.65 3.53 -4.09
N GLY A 134 -16.58 2.83 -4.47
CA GLY A 134 -16.56 1.91 -5.60
C GLY A 134 -16.32 2.54 -6.97
N VAL A 135 -16.26 3.88 -7.05
CA VAL A 135 -16.14 4.64 -8.31
C VAL A 135 -14.75 5.26 -8.45
N LEU A 136 -14.12 5.12 -9.63
CA LEU A 136 -12.85 5.78 -9.95
C LEU A 136 -13.01 7.31 -9.98
N ARG A 137 -12.16 8.05 -9.26
CA ARG A 137 -12.19 9.53 -9.27
C ARG A 137 -10.94 10.17 -9.82
N THR A 138 -9.76 9.75 -9.37
CA THR A 138 -8.49 10.29 -9.84
C THR A 138 -7.41 9.22 -9.87
N ALA A 139 -6.34 9.49 -10.60
CA ALA A 139 -5.17 8.64 -10.72
C ALA A 139 -3.99 9.23 -9.91
N LEU A 140 -2.96 8.43 -9.72
CA LEU A 140 -1.67 8.88 -9.23
C LEU A 140 -0.92 9.52 -10.39
N ALA A 141 -1.10 10.83 -10.52
CA ALA A 141 -0.64 11.58 -11.67
C ALA A 141 0.47 12.57 -11.32
N ASP A 142 1.48 12.62 -12.19
CA ASP A 142 2.53 13.64 -12.21
C ASP A 142 2.32 14.65 -13.34
N ALA A 143 3.14 15.70 -13.36
CA ALA A 143 3.06 16.73 -14.40
C ALA A 143 3.33 16.21 -15.83
N PHE A 144 3.99 15.07 -16.00
CA PHE A 144 4.40 14.55 -17.31
C PHE A 144 3.34 13.68 -17.98
N SER A 145 2.60 12.90 -17.19
CA SER A 145 1.68 11.87 -17.68
C SER A 145 0.21 12.19 -17.43
N ALA A 146 -0.10 13.16 -16.56
CA ALA A 146 -1.47 13.59 -16.26
C ALA A 146 -2.29 13.96 -17.52
N TYR A 147 -1.70 14.72 -18.45
CA TYR A 147 -2.38 15.16 -19.67
C TYR A 147 -2.81 13.99 -20.55
N SER A 148 -1.88 13.07 -20.83
CA SER A 148 -2.15 11.88 -21.63
C SER A 148 -3.18 10.97 -20.95
N ALA A 149 -3.07 10.80 -19.62
CA ALA A 149 -4.02 10.05 -18.82
C ALA A 149 -5.39 10.75 -18.65
N GLY A 150 -5.53 12.02 -19.03
CA GLY A 150 -6.78 12.78 -18.97
C GLY A 150 -7.23 13.15 -17.56
N VAL A 151 -6.28 13.30 -16.63
CA VAL A 151 -6.53 13.61 -15.21
C VAL A 151 -5.74 14.85 -14.77
N THR A 152 -6.04 15.36 -13.58
CA THR A 152 -5.27 16.45 -12.95
C THR A 152 -4.11 15.85 -12.15
N PRO A 153 -2.88 16.40 -12.23
CA PRO A 153 -1.76 15.95 -11.40
C PRO A 153 -2.04 16.18 -9.91
N VAL A 154 -1.53 15.28 -9.08
CA VAL A 154 -1.68 15.32 -7.60
C VAL A 154 -0.32 15.33 -6.89
N GLY A 155 0.76 15.65 -7.62
CA GLY A 155 2.14 15.57 -7.13
C GLY A 155 2.55 14.14 -6.78
N ALA A 156 2.09 13.15 -7.56
CA ALA A 156 2.33 11.74 -7.24
C ALA A 156 3.76 11.27 -7.52
N ASP A 157 4.59 12.08 -8.17
CA ASP A 157 5.92 11.67 -8.60
C ASP A 157 6.90 11.44 -7.44
N ARG A 158 7.62 10.32 -7.55
CA ARG A 158 8.73 9.95 -6.68
C ARG A 158 9.94 9.65 -7.53
N VAL A 159 11.10 9.79 -6.91
CA VAL A 159 12.38 9.45 -7.53
C VAL A 159 13.22 8.70 -6.51
N GLU A 160 13.93 7.66 -6.97
CA GLU A 160 14.81 6.87 -6.12
C GLU A 160 16.05 7.68 -5.69
N SER A 161 16.65 8.41 -6.64
CA SER A 161 17.82 9.25 -6.42
C SER A 161 17.98 10.26 -7.55
N TYR A 162 18.91 11.20 -7.40
CA TYR A 162 19.22 12.22 -8.42
C TYR A 162 19.71 11.63 -9.77
N LEU A 163 19.96 10.33 -9.85
CA LEU A 163 20.35 9.61 -11.06
C LEU A 163 19.17 9.04 -11.86
N HIS A 164 17.93 9.18 -11.35
CA HIS A 164 16.72 8.61 -11.95
C HIS A 164 15.71 9.68 -12.34
N ILE A 165 14.82 9.33 -13.26
CA ILE A 165 13.73 10.20 -13.70
C ILE A 165 12.55 10.04 -12.72
N PRO A 166 11.95 11.14 -12.22
CA PRO A 166 10.71 11.07 -11.45
C PRO A 166 9.58 10.41 -12.23
N CYS A 167 8.77 9.61 -11.56
CA CYS A 167 7.60 8.97 -12.15
C CYS A 167 6.48 8.83 -11.11
N PRO A 168 5.19 8.73 -11.52
CA PRO A 168 4.08 8.64 -10.59
C PRO A 168 4.18 7.39 -9.74
N ARG A 169 4.22 7.54 -8.41
CA ARG A 169 4.30 6.41 -7.49
C ARG A 169 3.46 6.64 -6.25
N MET A 170 2.91 5.57 -5.69
CA MET A 170 2.22 5.62 -4.39
C MET A 170 3.10 6.21 -3.28
N SER A 171 2.44 6.82 -2.30
CA SER A 171 3.00 7.20 -1.00
C SER A 171 2.37 6.33 0.09
N ASN A 172 1.29 6.78 0.73
CA ASN A 172 0.56 6.05 1.76
C ASN A 172 -0.84 5.64 1.27
N ILE A 173 -0.90 4.52 0.55
CA ILE A 173 -2.17 3.92 0.14
C ILE A 173 -2.93 3.33 1.33
N ARG A 174 -4.23 3.61 1.41
CA ARG A 174 -5.13 3.26 2.52
C ARG A 174 -6.50 2.88 1.99
N LEU A 175 -7.14 1.94 2.69
CA LEU A 175 -8.55 1.59 2.50
C LEU A 175 -9.37 2.37 3.54
N LEU A 176 -10.37 3.11 3.09
CA LEU A 176 -11.34 3.73 3.99
C LEU A 176 -12.55 2.82 4.11
N ILE A 177 -12.90 2.49 5.36
CA ILE A 177 -13.99 1.56 5.69
C ILE A 177 -14.81 2.20 6.81
N ASP A 178 -16.12 2.36 6.59
CA ASP A 178 -16.99 3.09 7.51
C ASP A 178 -17.24 2.36 8.85
N ASN A 179 -17.01 1.04 8.90
CA ASN A 179 -17.18 0.21 10.10
C ASN A 179 -16.25 -1.01 10.07
N PRO A 180 -14.94 -0.85 10.36
CA PRO A 180 -14.02 -1.99 10.41
C PRO A 180 -14.35 -2.88 11.61
N LEU A 181 -14.36 -4.20 11.39
CA LEU A 181 -14.45 -5.16 12.50
C LEU A 181 -13.16 -5.12 13.32
N PRO A 182 -13.24 -5.00 14.66
CA PRO A 182 -12.05 -4.96 15.50
C PRO A 182 -11.34 -6.31 15.48
N ILE A 183 -10.00 -6.28 15.39
CA ILE A 183 -9.15 -7.47 15.51
C ILE A 183 -8.73 -7.61 16.98
N PRO A 184 -9.16 -8.67 17.70
CA PRO A 184 -8.76 -8.86 19.09
C PRO A 184 -7.24 -8.91 19.27
N GLY A 185 -6.71 -8.19 20.26
CA GLY A 185 -5.30 -8.28 20.66
C GLY A 185 -4.29 -7.48 19.82
N LYS A 186 -4.72 -6.74 18.79
CA LYS A 186 -3.88 -5.70 18.14
C LYS A 186 -4.33 -4.32 18.62
N ASN A 187 -3.41 -3.53 19.19
CA ASN A 187 -3.66 -2.13 19.49
C ASN A 187 -4.11 -1.42 18.21
N GLN A 188 -5.31 -0.82 18.27
CA GLN A 188 -5.80 0.06 17.21
C GLN A 188 -4.96 1.35 17.28
N GLY A 189 -3.80 1.34 16.62
CA GLY A 189 -3.23 2.59 16.14
C GLY A 189 -4.28 3.21 15.22
N THR A 190 -4.82 4.34 15.68
CA THR A 190 -5.87 5.16 15.06
C THR A 190 -6.03 4.92 13.56
N ALA A 191 -6.97 4.06 13.18
CA ALA A 191 -7.51 3.99 11.83
C ALA A 191 -8.48 5.17 11.60
N THR A 192 -8.01 6.38 11.91
CA THR A 192 -8.72 7.64 11.74
C THR A 192 -7.69 8.68 11.32
N ALA A 193 -7.46 8.75 10.00
CA ALA A 193 -7.16 9.95 9.21
C ALA A 193 -6.96 9.54 7.74
#